data_AF-A0A6A6BB19-F1
#
_entry.id   AF-A0A6A6BB19-F1
#
_cell.length_a   1.000
_cell.length_b   1.000
_cell.length_c   1.000
_cell.angle_alpha   90.00
_cell.angle_beta   90.00
_cell.angle_gamma   90.00
#
_symmetry.space_group_name_H-M   'P 1'
#
loop_
_entity.id
_entity.type
_entity.pdbx_description
1 polymer ?
#
loop_
_entity_poly.entity_id
_entity_poly.type
_entity_poly.pdbx_seq_one_letter_code
_entity_poly.pdbx_strand_id
1 'polypeptide(L)'
;MRTLSRFHALAGLAVCCMLYVGWIVPSLHVRTRVAKALDGTKRRVVVFGDSWSDTGEYRVAVPATGRGQQNASRPLWTEALCSELVCDYIDNFARSSHDAVLDVDVFANATGAGRPDDGRFVADLKAQVQQWLAFEKQKAGMPGRGGGASGERTLFTLFFGINDMWAYAGLEQMTARAAVRASMETLVAQLDVLAENTSPMKVVLVKVPDITFLPGFDSSRSDQRACVWLAEEWNAALVQAAAAWKGGAVHLLELDEWLLDRIREQQTHQLGITAESGVFAQVRQPCVNASSPTCSDEPSHLFWDPMHLSGRAHALVGAEAAALVARNDTLNHAAFLA
;
A
#
# COMPACT_ATOMS: atom_id res chain seq x y z
N MET A 1 -60.66 7.35 -6.86
CA MET A 1 -59.60 8.33 -6.52
C MET A 1 -58.58 7.81 -5.49
N ARG A 2 -59.00 7.12 -4.42
CA ARG A 2 -58.09 6.61 -3.35
C ARG A 2 -57.14 5.47 -3.73
N THR A 3 -57.49 4.66 -4.74
CA THR A 3 -56.69 3.53 -5.23
C THR A 3 -55.59 3.95 -6.19
N LEU A 4 -55.88 4.92 -7.07
CA LEU A 4 -54.90 5.54 -7.95
C LEU A 4 -53.76 6.20 -7.15
N SER A 5 -54.04 6.92 -6.06
CA SER A 5 -52.96 7.55 -5.27
C SER A 5 -52.06 6.52 -4.56
N ARG A 6 -52.61 5.37 -4.14
CA ARG A 6 -51.84 4.26 -3.53
C ARG A 6 -50.96 3.55 -4.55
N PHE A 7 -51.44 3.38 -5.77
CA PHE A 7 -50.66 2.80 -6.86
C PHE A 7 -49.48 3.70 -7.26
N HIS A 8 -49.70 5.02 -7.35
CA HIS A 8 -48.63 5.98 -7.63
C HIS A 8 -47.60 6.05 -6.49
N ALA A 9 -48.03 5.95 -5.23
CA ALA A 9 -47.13 5.89 -4.08
C ALA A 9 -46.25 4.63 -4.09
N LEU A 10 -46.84 3.46 -4.39
CA LEU A 10 -46.09 2.20 -4.51
C LEU A 10 -45.12 2.21 -5.70
N ALA A 11 -45.54 2.76 -6.85
CA ALA A 11 -44.68 2.93 -8.01
C ALA A 11 -43.51 3.88 -7.72
N GLY A 12 -43.77 5.00 -7.03
CA GLY A 12 -42.72 5.92 -6.59
C GLY A 12 -41.72 5.26 -5.63
N LEU A 13 -42.21 4.48 -4.66
CA LEU A 13 -41.36 3.70 -3.75
C LEU A 13 -40.51 2.66 -4.49
N ALA A 14 -41.08 1.95 -5.46
CA ALA A 14 -40.35 0.99 -6.28
C ALA A 14 -39.25 1.66 -7.11
N VAL A 15 -39.53 2.82 -7.71
CA VAL A 15 -38.53 3.61 -8.45
C VAL A 15 -37.44 4.12 -7.51
N CYS A 16 -37.79 4.68 -6.35
CA CYS A 16 -36.82 5.11 -5.35
C CYS A 16 -35.96 3.95 -4.85
N CYS A 17 -36.54 2.77 -4.61
CA CYS A 17 -35.80 1.57 -4.26
C CYS A 17 -34.90 1.10 -5.40
N MET A 18 -35.36 1.10 -6.65
CA MET A 18 -34.53 0.73 -7.79
C MET A 18 -33.36 1.70 -8.01
N LEU A 19 -33.59 3.00 -7.81
CA LEU A 19 -32.52 4.02 -7.88
C LEU A 19 -31.56 3.89 -6.69
N TYR A 20 -32.06 3.69 -5.48
CA TYR A 20 -31.24 3.48 -4.28
C TYR A 20 -30.39 2.21 -4.40
N VAL A 21 -30.99 1.09 -4.81
CA VAL A 21 -30.30 -0.18 -5.06
C VAL A 21 -29.32 -0.03 -6.23
N GLY A 22 -29.73 0.61 -7.33
CA GLY A 22 -28.88 0.87 -8.49
C GLY A 22 -27.68 1.78 -8.19
N TRP A 23 -27.80 2.68 -7.22
CA TRP A 23 -26.71 3.57 -6.79
C TRP A 23 -25.79 2.93 -5.74
N ILE A 24 -26.35 2.14 -4.82
CA ILE A 24 -25.62 1.66 -3.63
C ILE A 24 -25.06 0.25 -3.81
N VAL A 25 -25.73 -0.63 -4.55
CA VAL A 25 -25.24 -2.00 -4.81
C VAL A 25 -23.96 -2.06 -5.66
N PRO A 26 -23.65 -1.09 -6.56
CA PRO A 26 -22.35 -1.02 -7.20
C PRO A 26 -21.20 -0.71 -6.24
N SER A 27 -21.46 -0.11 -5.07
CA SER A 27 -20.41 0.22 -4.10
C SER A 27 -19.69 -1.05 -3.64
N LEU A 28 -18.36 -1.04 -3.78
CA LEU A 28 -17.52 -2.13 -3.31
C LEU A 28 -17.78 -2.42 -1.83
N HIS A 29 -17.79 -1.38 -0.99
CA HIS A 29 -18.04 -1.50 0.44
C HIS A 29 -19.33 -2.26 0.77
N VAL A 30 -20.41 -2.01 0.03
CA VAL A 30 -21.70 -2.67 0.24
C VAL A 30 -21.63 -4.14 -0.17
N ARG A 31 -21.05 -4.45 -1.33
CA ARG A 31 -20.84 -5.83 -1.79
C ARG A 31 -19.98 -6.60 -0.79
N THR A 32 -18.92 -5.98 -0.31
CA THR A 32 -17.97 -6.53 0.64
C THR A 32 -18.62 -6.80 2.00
N ARG A 33 -19.48 -5.90 2.50
CA ARG A 33 -20.29 -6.08 3.72
C ARG A 33 -21.26 -7.25 3.59
N VAL A 34 -21.99 -7.34 2.48
CA VAL A 34 -22.92 -8.43 2.20
C VAL A 34 -22.17 -9.76 2.14
N ALA A 35 -21.06 -9.82 1.39
CA ALA A 35 -20.22 -11.01 1.32
C ALA A 35 -19.67 -11.41 2.71
N LYS A 36 -19.24 -10.45 3.54
CA LYS A 36 -18.77 -10.72 4.90
C LYS A 36 -19.90 -11.26 5.79
N ALA A 37 -21.08 -10.67 5.73
CA ALA A 37 -22.25 -11.11 6.49
C ALA A 37 -22.71 -12.52 6.10
N LEU A 38 -22.60 -12.88 4.82
CA LEU A 38 -22.92 -14.21 4.31
C LEU A 38 -21.85 -15.26 4.68
N ASP A 39 -20.57 -14.90 4.54
CA ASP A 39 -19.46 -15.82 4.78
C ASP A 39 -19.14 -16.02 6.26
N GLY A 40 -19.51 -15.06 7.13
CA GLY A 40 -19.19 -15.09 8.56
C GLY A 40 -17.69 -15.09 8.88
N THR A 41 -16.83 -14.83 7.90
CA THR A 41 -15.37 -14.92 8.01
C THR A 41 -14.76 -13.64 8.57
N LYS A 42 -13.79 -13.81 9.48
CA LYS A 42 -12.94 -12.68 9.90
C LYS A 42 -11.99 -12.32 8.78
N ARG A 43 -11.71 -11.03 8.61
CA ARG A 43 -10.81 -10.52 7.59
C ARG A 43 -9.75 -9.68 8.26
N ARG A 44 -8.49 -9.93 7.94
CA ARG A 44 -7.38 -9.11 8.45
C ARG A 44 -6.45 -8.69 7.33
N VAL A 45 -5.82 -7.55 7.52
CA VAL A 45 -4.72 -7.06 6.68
C VAL A 45 -3.43 -7.14 7.49
N VAL A 46 -2.43 -7.85 6.99
CA VAL A 46 -1.09 -7.91 7.57
C VAL A 46 -0.18 -7.01 6.74
N VAL A 47 0.44 -6.03 7.39
CA VAL A 47 1.15 -4.95 6.70
C VAL A 47 2.64 -5.05 6.95
N PHE A 48 3.41 -5.10 5.87
CA PHE A 48 4.86 -4.98 5.84
C PHE A 48 5.26 -3.81 4.96
N GLY A 49 6.33 -3.09 5.32
CA GLY A 49 6.78 -1.93 4.57
C GLY A 49 7.49 -0.88 5.39
N ASP A 50 7.54 0.31 4.81
CA ASP A 50 8.18 1.49 5.38
C ASP A 50 7.16 2.51 5.92
N SER A 51 7.56 3.79 5.99
CA SER A 51 6.74 4.92 6.43
C SER A 51 5.51 5.19 5.56
N TRP A 52 5.40 4.63 4.36
CA TRP A 52 4.19 4.77 3.55
C TRP A 52 3.06 3.83 4.00
N SER A 53 3.39 2.81 4.79
CA SER A 53 2.44 1.80 5.26
C SER A 53 2.35 1.70 6.79
N ASP A 54 3.28 2.35 7.52
CA ASP A 54 3.36 2.28 8.98
C ASP A 54 2.22 3.06 9.66
N THR A 55 1.23 2.34 10.18
CA THR A 55 0.09 2.93 10.88
C THR A 55 0.42 3.48 12.26
N GLY A 56 1.63 3.27 12.80
CA GLY A 56 2.01 3.69 14.16
C GLY A 56 1.34 2.89 15.29
N GLU A 57 0.40 2.00 14.97
CA GLU A 57 -0.20 1.04 15.90
C GLU A 57 0.42 -0.33 15.70
N TYR A 58 1.09 -0.85 16.72
CA TYR A 58 1.90 -2.07 16.59
C TYR A 58 1.37 -3.21 17.46
N ARG A 59 1.38 -4.43 16.90
CA ARG A 59 0.97 -5.65 17.60
C ARG A 59 2.04 -6.23 18.53
N VAL A 60 3.29 -5.92 18.23
CA VAL A 60 4.47 -6.32 19.01
C VAL A 60 5.11 -5.07 19.59
N ALA A 61 5.69 -5.19 20.78
CA ALA A 61 6.34 -4.05 21.45
C ALA A 61 7.40 -3.43 20.53
N VAL A 62 7.27 -2.13 20.26
CA VAL A 62 8.31 -1.35 19.58
C VAL A 62 9.45 -1.18 20.57
N PRO A 63 10.73 -1.35 20.16
CA PRO A 63 11.84 -0.94 21.00
C PRO A 63 11.67 0.51 21.47
N ALA A 64 12.07 0.81 22.71
CA ALA A 64 11.79 2.08 23.40
C ALA A 64 12.26 3.37 22.68
N THR A 65 13.05 3.23 21.61
CA THR A 65 13.56 4.33 20.77
C THR A 65 12.74 4.57 19.50
N GLY A 66 11.84 3.65 19.12
CA GLY A 66 10.99 3.78 17.95
C GLY A 66 9.74 4.58 18.27
N ARG A 67 9.78 5.89 18.02
CA ARG A 67 8.52 6.64 17.85
C ARG A 67 7.94 6.22 16.51
N GLY A 68 6.73 5.63 16.52
CA GLY A 68 5.98 5.45 15.28
C GLY A 68 5.70 6.79 14.60
N GLN A 69 5.19 6.76 13.37
CA GLN A 69 4.94 7.96 12.58
C GLN A 69 3.83 8.84 13.22
N GLN A 70 4.24 9.77 14.10
CA GLN A 70 3.32 10.62 14.88
C GLN A 70 2.68 11.74 14.05
N ASN A 71 3.24 12.07 12.88
CA ASN A 71 2.83 13.20 12.04
C ASN A 71 2.45 12.79 10.61
N ALA A 72 1.98 11.55 10.39
CA ALA A 72 1.44 11.16 9.09
C ALA A 72 0.05 11.77 8.87
N SER A 73 -0.22 12.21 7.65
CA SER A 73 -1.59 12.49 7.23
C SER A 73 -2.40 11.19 7.13
N ARG A 74 -3.71 11.25 7.42
CA ARG A 74 -4.57 10.07 7.61
C ARG A 74 -5.85 10.14 6.79
N PRO A 75 -6.40 8.99 6.37
CA PRO A 75 -5.91 7.63 6.59
C PRO A 75 -4.66 7.29 5.75
N LEU A 76 -3.87 6.29 6.15
CA LEU A 76 -2.89 5.65 5.27
C LEU A 76 -3.58 4.66 4.31
N TRP A 77 -2.91 4.29 3.22
CA TRP A 77 -3.51 3.46 2.18
C TRP A 77 -3.93 2.07 2.69
N THR A 78 -3.18 1.51 3.64
CA THR A 78 -3.51 0.23 4.29
C THR A 78 -4.74 0.33 5.18
N GLU A 79 -4.93 1.47 5.86
CA GLU A 79 -6.14 1.75 6.65
C GLU A 79 -7.36 1.93 5.75
N ALA A 80 -7.21 2.67 4.67
CA ALA A 80 -8.25 2.85 3.65
C ALA A 80 -8.61 1.52 2.97
N LEU A 81 -7.62 0.72 2.57
CA LEU A 81 -7.81 -0.64 2.04
C LEU A 81 -8.61 -1.51 3.02
N CYS A 82 -8.23 -1.50 4.30
CA CYS A 82 -8.90 -2.26 5.33
C CYS A 82 -10.37 -1.83 5.48
N SER A 83 -10.63 -0.53 5.45
CA SER A 83 -11.99 0.06 5.48
C SER A 83 -12.82 -0.42 4.29
N GLU A 84 -12.31 -0.32 3.07
CA GLU A 84 -13.00 -0.73 1.83
C GLU A 84 -13.27 -2.24 1.78
N LEU A 85 -12.36 -3.04 2.32
CA LEU A 85 -12.50 -4.50 2.43
C LEU A 85 -13.32 -4.95 3.65
N VAL A 86 -13.78 -4.01 4.47
CA VAL A 86 -14.53 -4.28 5.71
C VAL A 86 -13.77 -5.29 6.59
N CYS A 87 -12.47 -5.07 6.72
CA CYS A 87 -11.62 -5.87 7.58
C CYS A 87 -12.08 -5.75 9.06
N ASP A 88 -11.66 -6.68 9.89
CA ASP A 88 -11.86 -6.63 11.34
C ASP A 88 -10.71 -5.93 12.04
N TYR A 89 -9.48 -6.07 11.52
CA TYR A 89 -8.30 -5.45 12.09
C TYR A 89 -7.09 -5.48 11.14
N ILE A 90 -6.12 -4.60 11.45
CA ILE A 90 -4.79 -4.56 10.84
C ILE A 90 -3.77 -5.15 11.83
N ASP A 91 -2.88 -5.99 11.33
CA ASP A 91 -1.66 -6.39 12.02
C ASP A 91 -0.47 -5.69 11.34
N ASN A 92 -0.05 -4.54 11.89
CA ASN A 92 0.98 -3.70 11.31
C ASN A 92 2.38 -4.07 11.80
N PHE A 93 3.22 -4.48 10.85
CA PHE A 93 4.65 -4.75 11.01
C PHE A 93 5.52 -3.78 10.20
N ALA A 94 4.93 -2.89 9.40
CA ALA A 94 5.64 -1.81 8.72
C ALA A 94 6.27 -0.83 9.71
N ARG A 95 7.31 -0.14 9.26
CA ARG A 95 8.21 0.62 10.13
C ARG A 95 8.68 1.90 9.47
N SER A 96 8.43 3.02 10.14
CA SER A 96 8.94 4.33 9.74
C SER A 96 10.30 4.67 10.34
N SER A 97 10.88 3.82 11.20
CA SER A 97 12.17 4.09 11.84
C SER A 97 13.32 3.87 10.86
N HIS A 98 14.12 4.91 10.63
CA HIS A 98 15.45 4.87 10.00
C HIS A 98 15.47 4.22 8.62
N ASP A 99 14.62 4.71 7.72
CA ASP A 99 14.68 4.38 6.29
C ASP A 99 14.58 2.87 6.06
N ALA A 100 13.48 2.25 6.49
CA ALA A 100 13.22 0.83 6.25
C ALA A 100 13.42 0.50 4.77
N VAL A 101 14.45 -0.29 4.48
CA VAL A 101 14.79 -0.82 3.17
C VAL A 101 14.32 -2.25 3.05
N LEU A 102 14.21 -2.77 1.83
CA LEU A 102 13.75 -4.15 1.65
C LEU A 102 14.70 -5.17 2.30
N ASP A 103 16.02 -4.97 2.14
CA ASP A 103 17.06 -5.82 2.70
C ASP A 103 18.26 -4.98 3.16
N VAL A 104 18.57 -5.02 4.45
CA VAL A 104 19.68 -4.22 5.03
C VAL A 104 21.05 -4.69 4.57
N ASP A 105 21.22 -5.99 4.30
CA ASP A 105 22.50 -6.57 3.91
C ASP A 105 22.81 -6.24 2.45
N VAL A 106 21.79 -6.28 1.58
CA VAL A 106 21.90 -5.80 0.19
C VAL A 106 22.21 -4.30 0.17
N PHE A 107 21.48 -3.51 0.97
CA PHE A 107 21.71 -2.07 1.10
C PHE A 107 23.14 -1.75 1.55
N ALA A 108 23.62 -2.40 2.63
CA ALA A 108 24.94 -2.16 3.20
C ALA A 108 26.05 -2.53 2.19
N ASN A 109 25.90 -3.66 1.51
CA ASN A 109 26.86 -4.10 0.49
C ASN A 109 26.90 -3.16 -0.73
N ALA A 110 25.74 -2.68 -1.20
CA ALA A 110 25.67 -1.84 -2.38
C ALA A 110 26.17 -0.41 -2.15
N THR A 111 25.87 0.16 -0.98
CA THR A 111 26.20 1.56 -0.64
C THR A 111 27.55 1.71 0.06
N GLY A 112 28.13 0.60 0.54
CA GLY A 112 29.29 0.62 1.44
C GLY A 112 28.96 1.21 2.82
N ALA A 113 27.69 1.50 3.10
CA ALA A 113 27.25 1.87 4.44
C ALA A 113 27.40 0.66 5.37
N GLY A 114 28.00 0.86 6.54
CA GLY A 114 28.01 -0.18 7.56
C GLY A 114 26.58 -0.58 7.94
N ARG A 115 26.38 -1.83 8.35
CA ARG A 115 25.12 -2.24 8.97
C ARG A 115 24.89 -1.34 10.19
N PRO A 116 23.65 -0.90 10.49
CA PRO A 116 23.37 -0.18 11.72
C PRO A 116 23.86 -1.01 12.92
N ASP A 117 24.98 -0.62 13.50
CA ASP A 117 25.80 -1.45 14.40
C ASP A 117 25.42 -1.31 15.88
N ASP A 118 24.25 -0.73 16.17
CA ASP A 118 23.91 -0.19 17.49
C ASP A 118 22.81 -0.97 18.23
N GLY A 119 22.58 -2.23 17.85
CA GLY A 119 21.53 -3.06 18.48
C GLY A 119 20.11 -2.51 18.26
N ARG A 120 19.94 -1.57 17.32
CA ARG A 120 18.63 -1.11 16.87
C ARG A 120 18.00 -2.17 15.98
N PHE A 121 16.68 -2.25 16.10
CA PHE A 121 15.86 -3.09 15.25
C PHE A 121 16.08 -2.73 13.77
N VAL A 122 16.58 -3.69 12.99
CA VAL A 122 16.64 -3.58 11.53
C VAL A 122 15.20 -3.70 11.03
N ALA A 123 14.72 -2.64 10.40
CA ALA A 123 13.35 -2.57 9.92
C ALA A 123 13.15 -3.17 8.51
N ASP A 124 13.97 -4.15 8.12
CA ASP A 124 13.90 -4.79 6.81
C ASP A 124 12.77 -5.82 6.71
N LEU A 125 12.45 -6.25 5.49
CA LEU A 125 11.34 -7.18 5.24
C LEU A 125 11.51 -8.49 6.04
N LYS A 126 12.73 -9.02 6.09
CA LYS A 126 13.02 -10.27 6.82
C LYS A 126 12.70 -10.12 8.30
N ALA A 127 13.17 -9.05 8.95
CA ALA A 127 12.89 -8.80 10.36
C ALA A 127 11.39 -8.61 10.62
N GLN A 128 10.68 -7.88 9.75
CA GLN A 128 9.24 -7.68 9.88
C GLN A 128 8.46 -9.02 9.72
N VAL A 129 8.84 -9.87 8.78
CA VAL A 129 8.25 -11.22 8.61
C VAL A 129 8.52 -12.11 9.83
N GLN A 130 9.74 -12.09 10.38
CA GLN A 130 10.06 -12.83 11.60
C GLN A 130 9.25 -12.35 12.81
N GLN A 131 8.98 -11.04 12.92
CA GLN A 131 8.08 -10.52 13.96
C GLN A 131 6.65 -11.03 13.80
N TRP A 132 6.15 -11.11 12.55
CA TRP A 132 4.84 -11.68 12.28
C TRP A 132 4.76 -13.16 12.65
N LEU A 133 5.76 -13.97 12.27
CA LEU A 133 5.83 -15.38 12.66
C LEU A 133 5.84 -15.58 14.18
N ALA A 134 6.61 -14.75 14.89
CA ALA A 134 6.65 -14.78 16.35
C ALA A 134 5.28 -14.41 16.95
N PHE A 135 4.60 -13.41 16.40
CA PHE A 135 3.26 -13.01 16.81
C PHE A 135 2.22 -14.11 16.55
N GLU A 136 2.21 -14.74 15.38
CA GLU A 136 1.31 -15.84 15.06
C GLU A 136 1.51 -17.05 16.00
N LYS A 137 2.78 -17.37 16.32
CA LYS A 137 3.10 -18.43 17.28
C LYS A 137 2.58 -18.11 18.69
N GLN A 138 2.69 -16.86 19.13
CA GLN A 138 2.13 -16.42 20.41
C GLN A 138 0.59 -16.47 20.42
N LYS A 139 -0.05 -16.02 19.34
CA LYS A 139 -1.51 -16.07 19.15
C LYS A 139 -2.03 -17.51 19.20
N ALA A 140 -1.32 -18.45 18.57
CA ALA A 140 -1.65 -19.87 18.58
C ALA A 140 -1.66 -20.48 20.00
N GLY A 141 -0.88 -19.94 20.93
CA GLY A 141 -0.82 -20.39 22.32
C GLY A 141 -1.89 -19.81 23.25
N MET A 142 -2.74 -18.88 22.80
CA MET A 142 -3.76 -18.23 23.64
C MET A 142 -5.11 -18.97 23.63
N PRO A 143 -5.72 -19.29 24.79
CA PRO A 143 -7.07 -19.85 24.86
C PRO A 143 -8.11 -18.93 24.18
N GLY A 144 -8.92 -19.48 23.26
CA GLY A 144 -9.93 -18.72 22.50
C GLY A 144 -9.41 -17.97 21.26
N ARG A 145 -8.09 -18.01 21.01
CA ARG A 145 -7.42 -17.52 19.79
C ARG A 145 -6.48 -18.55 19.15
N GLY A 146 -6.29 -19.70 19.81
CA GLY A 146 -5.40 -20.78 19.43
C GLY A 146 -5.99 -21.70 18.36
N GLY A 147 -5.15 -21.98 17.36
CA GLY A 147 -5.52 -22.64 16.11
C GLY A 147 -6.07 -21.59 15.14
N GLY A 148 -5.30 -21.27 14.08
CA GLY A 148 -5.67 -20.29 13.06
C GLY A 148 -7.17 -20.35 12.83
N ALA A 149 -7.87 -19.29 13.25
CA ALA A 149 -9.31 -19.35 13.43
C ALA A 149 -9.89 -19.89 12.12
N SER A 150 -10.42 -21.11 12.15
CA SER A 150 -10.98 -21.76 10.97
C SER A 150 -12.01 -20.78 10.39
N GLY A 151 -11.66 -20.07 9.31
CA GLY A 151 -12.44 -18.96 8.75
C GLY A 151 -11.85 -17.55 8.82
N GLU A 152 -10.60 -17.32 9.24
CA GLU A 152 -9.93 -16.01 9.08
C GLU A 152 -9.23 -15.90 7.72
N ARG A 153 -9.63 -14.89 6.93
CA ARG A 153 -9.02 -14.57 5.64
C ARG A 153 -7.96 -13.48 5.83
N THR A 154 -6.74 -13.79 5.45
CA THR A 154 -5.60 -12.88 5.56
C THR A 154 -5.26 -12.31 4.19
N LEU A 155 -5.14 -10.98 4.11
CA LEU A 155 -4.52 -10.28 3.00
C LEU A 155 -3.19 -9.68 3.48
N PHE A 156 -2.10 -10.00 2.80
CA PHE A 156 -0.80 -9.39 3.08
C PHE A 156 -0.61 -8.16 2.19
N THR A 157 0.10 -7.14 2.68
CA THR A 157 0.54 -6.00 1.87
C THR A 157 2.03 -5.80 2.07
N LEU A 158 2.79 -5.68 0.99
CA LEU A 158 4.21 -5.35 1.04
C LEU A 158 4.46 -4.10 0.19
N PHE A 159 5.03 -3.06 0.81
CA PHE A 159 5.51 -1.89 0.09
C PHE A 159 6.86 -1.42 0.62
N PHE A 160 7.87 -1.58 -0.23
CA PHE A 160 9.26 -1.16 -0.02
C PHE A 160 9.79 -0.60 -1.35
N GLY A 161 10.92 0.10 -1.28
CA GLY A 161 11.69 0.50 -2.45
C GLY A 161 11.87 2.01 -2.60
N ILE A 162 11.08 2.84 -1.90
CA ILE A 162 11.31 4.30 -1.93
C ILE A 162 12.66 4.63 -1.29
N ASN A 163 12.91 4.11 -0.08
CA ASN A 163 14.19 4.32 0.61
C ASN A 163 15.36 3.68 -0.16
N ASP A 164 15.16 2.49 -0.72
CA ASP A 164 16.13 1.82 -1.58
C ASP A 164 16.47 2.69 -2.80
N MET A 165 15.48 3.29 -3.45
CA MET A 165 15.69 4.19 -4.59
C MET A 165 16.49 5.43 -4.21
N TRP A 166 16.18 6.09 -3.10
CA TRP A 166 16.95 7.23 -2.62
C TRP A 166 18.42 6.85 -2.36
N ALA A 167 18.65 5.66 -1.83
CA ALA A 167 19.99 5.17 -1.54
C ALA A 167 20.77 4.78 -2.80
N TYR A 168 20.10 4.15 -3.78
CA TYR A 168 20.75 3.62 -4.97
C TYR A 168 20.89 4.66 -6.09
N ALA A 169 20.18 5.79 -6.01
CA ALA A 169 20.22 6.87 -7.02
C ALA A 169 21.63 7.42 -7.30
N GLY A 170 22.55 7.33 -6.33
CA GLY A 170 23.95 7.79 -6.49
C GLY A 170 24.95 6.69 -6.90
N LEU A 171 24.51 5.44 -7.06
CA LEU A 171 25.40 4.32 -7.35
C LEU A 171 25.70 4.19 -8.84
N GLU A 172 26.79 3.50 -9.18
CA GLU A 172 27.03 3.06 -10.55
C GLU A 172 25.89 2.13 -11.02
N GLN A 173 25.45 2.30 -12.26
CA GLN A 173 24.30 1.59 -12.84
C GLN A 173 24.37 0.06 -12.66
N MET A 174 25.56 -0.54 -12.83
CA MET A 174 25.75 -1.99 -12.65
C MET A 174 25.57 -2.43 -11.20
N THR A 175 26.07 -1.64 -10.25
CA THR A 175 25.92 -1.88 -8.81
C THR A 175 24.46 -1.73 -8.39
N ALA A 176 23.79 -0.66 -8.84
CA ALA A 176 22.36 -0.44 -8.58
C ALA A 176 21.50 -1.61 -9.11
N ARG A 177 21.71 -2.04 -10.35
CA ARG A 177 21.00 -3.20 -10.93
C ARG A 177 21.24 -4.49 -10.15
N ALA A 178 22.48 -4.73 -9.70
CA ALA A 178 22.80 -5.90 -8.89
C ALA A 178 22.08 -5.86 -7.53
N ALA A 179 22.03 -4.70 -6.88
CA ALA A 179 21.30 -4.49 -5.63
C ALA A 179 19.80 -4.71 -5.82
N VAL A 180 19.18 -4.13 -6.85
CA VAL A 180 17.76 -4.35 -7.18
C VAL A 180 17.45 -5.84 -7.33
N ARG A 181 18.27 -6.58 -8.09
CA ARG A 181 18.08 -8.03 -8.26
C ARG A 181 18.13 -8.78 -6.92
N ALA A 182 19.16 -8.52 -6.12
CA ALA A 182 19.34 -9.18 -4.82
C ALA A 182 18.17 -8.85 -3.87
N SER A 183 17.68 -7.60 -3.88
CA SER A 183 16.48 -7.22 -3.15
C SER A 183 15.27 -8.05 -3.61
N MET A 184 15.02 -8.19 -4.91
CA MET A 184 13.90 -9.02 -5.39
C MET A 184 14.03 -10.51 -5.03
N GLU A 185 15.25 -11.05 -4.96
CA GLU A 185 15.50 -12.40 -4.44
C GLU A 185 15.08 -12.52 -2.97
N THR A 186 15.43 -11.54 -2.13
CA THR A 186 14.96 -11.47 -0.73
C THR A 186 13.44 -11.37 -0.65
N LEU A 187 12.81 -10.54 -1.48
CA LEU A 187 11.35 -10.41 -1.54
C LEU A 187 10.69 -11.77 -1.79
N VAL A 188 11.11 -12.50 -2.83
CA VAL A 188 10.56 -13.82 -3.17
C VAL A 188 10.77 -14.82 -2.04
N ALA A 189 11.99 -14.87 -1.47
CA ALA A 189 12.28 -15.76 -0.35
C ALA A 189 11.39 -15.48 0.87
N GLN A 190 11.09 -14.22 1.17
CA GLN A 190 10.18 -13.88 2.27
C GLN A 190 8.71 -14.17 1.93
N LEU A 191 8.29 -14.04 0.67
CA LEU A 191 6.97 -14.48 0.22
C LEU A 191 6.79 -15.99 0.37
N ASP A 192 7.82 -16.79 0.08
CA ASP A 192 7.79 -18.24 0.30
C ASP A 192 7.59 -18.59 1.78
N VAL A 193 8.33 -17.92 2.68
CA VAL A 193 8.16 -18.08 4.14
C VAL A 193 6.73 -17.76 4.57
N LEU A 194 6.12 -16.69 4.04
CA LEU A 194 4.74 -16.33 4.33
C LEU A 194 3.75 -17.40 3.83
N ALA A 195 3.93 -17.90 2.61
CA ALA A 195 3.06 -18.91 1.99
C ALA A 195 3.14 -20.27 2.71
N GLU A 196 4.32 -20.67 3.20
CA GLU A 196 4.47 -21.88 4.02
C GLU A 196 3.69 -21.81 5.34
N ASN A 197 3.45 -20.59 5.84
CA ASN A 197 2.80 -20.34 7.12
C ASN A 197 1.36 -19.81 6.99
N THR A 198 0.83 -19.62 5.78
CA THR A 198 -0.55 -19.16 5.54
C THR A 198 -1.11 -19.68 4.22
N SER A 199 -2.31 -20.27 4.25
CA SER A 199 -3.01 -20.74 3.06
C SER A 199 -4.52 -20.49 3.13
N PRO A 200 -5.17 -19.95 2.07
CA PRO A 200 -4.56 -19.47 0.83
C PRO A 200 -3.80 -18.15 1.02
N MET A 201 -2.66 -18.01 0.35
CA MET A 201 -1.83 -16.81 0.39
C MET A 201 -2.32 -15.77 -0.63
N LYS A 202 -2.64 -14.56 -0.17
CA LYS A 202 -2.99 -13.40 -1.00
C LYS A 202 -2.16 -12.21 -0.59
N VAL A 203 -1.53 -11.55 -1.56
CA VAL A 203 -0.64 -10.42 -1.31
C VAL A 203 -0.90 -9.27 -2.27
N VAL A 204 -0.90 -8.04 -1.77
CA VAL A 204 -0.77 -6.82 -2.56
C VAL A 204 0.70 -6.41 -2.56
N LEU A 205 1.32 -6.40 -3.73
CA LEU A 205 2.63 -5.80 -3.97
C LEU A 205 2.42 -4.43 -4.62
N VAL A 206 3.26 -3.46 -4.29
CA VAL A 206 3.11 -2.08 -4.75
C VAL A 206 4.32 -1.67 -5.56
N LYS A 207 4.09 -1.20 -6.80
CA LYS A 207 5.14 -0.57 -7.62
C LYS A 207 5.53 0.76 -7.00
N VAL A 208 6.81 1.12 -7.12
CA VAL A 208 7.35 2.33 -6.51
C VAL A 208 7.19 3.50 -7.48
N PRO A 209 6.65 4.66 -7.04
CA PRO A 209 6.62 5.84 -7.88
C PRO A 209 8.03 6.34 -8.19
N ASP A 210 8.20 6.97 -9.35
CA ASP A 210 9.44 7.70 -9.64
C ASP A 210 9.64 8.82 -8.60
N ILE A 211 10.72 8.72 -7.82
CA ILE A 211 11.05 9.66 -6.74
C ILE A 211 11.26 11.08 -7.26
N THR A 212 11.51 11.28 -8.56
CA THR A 212 11.65 12.61 -9.17
C THR A 212 10.33 13.39 -9.18
N PHE A 213 9.19 12.73 -8.97
CA PHE A 213 7.89 13.39 -8.78
C PHE A 213 7.61 13.79 -7.32
N LEU A 214 8.40 13.30 -6.35
CA LEU A 214 8.21 13.64 -4.95
C LEU A 214 8.69 15.09 -4.69
N PRO A 215 7.97 15.89 -3.87
CA PRO A 215 8.36 17.28 -3.65
C PRO A 215 9.73 17.46 -2.96
N GLY A 216 10.22 16.43 -2.27
CA GLY A 216 11.53 16.41 -1.64
C GLY A 216 12.70 16.16 -2.60
N PHE A 217 12.42 15.86 -3.87
CA PHE A 217 13.47 15.64 -4.86
C PHE A 217 14.19 16.93 -5.22
N ASP A 218 15.52 16.89 -5.11
CA ASP A 218 16.41 17.98 -5.46
C ASP A 218 17.30 17.59 -6.65
N SER A 219 16.92 18.08 -7.84
CA SER A 219 17.65 17.83 -9.08
C SER A 219 19.06 18.43 -9.10
N SER A 220 19.41 19.30 -8.13
CA SER A 220 20.78 19.82 -8.00
C SER A 220 21.72 18.83 -7.30
N ARG A 221 21.17 17.86 -6.56
CA ARG A 221 21.91 16.87 -5.77
C ARG A 221 21.85 15.46 -6.33
N SER A 222 20.87 15.18 -7.19
CA SER A 222 20.61 13.84 -7.72
C SER A 222 20.45 13.88 -9.23
N ASP A 223 21.05 12.90 -9.93
CA ASP A 223 20.85 12.73 -11.37
C ASP A 223 19.43 12.20 -11.63
N GLN A 224 18.57 13.10 -12.12
CA GLN A 224 17.18 12.79 -12.42
C GLN A 224 17.05 11.61 -13.40
N ARG A 225 17.93 11.52 -14.41
CA ARG A 225 17.88 10.44 -15.39
C ARG A 225 18.20 9.09 -14.75
N ALA A 226 19.17 9.07 -13.84
CA ALA A 226 19.52 7.87 -13.09
C ALA A 226 18.35 7.43 -12.18
N CYS A 227 17.66 8.37 -11.53
CA CYS A 227 16.50 8.09 -10.67
C CYS A 227 15.33 7.49 -11.47
N VAL A 228 15.00 8.07 -12.62
CA VAL A 228 13.94 7.55 -13.51
C VAL A 228 14.27 6.13 -13.97
N TRP A 229 15.49 5.92 -14.47
CA TRP A 229 15.94 4.58 -14.89
C TRP A 229 15.86 3.57 -13.73
N LEU A 230 16.24 3.97 -12.53
CA LEU A 230 16.24 3.09 -11.36
C LEU A 230 14.81 2.71 -10.95
N ALA A 231 13.85 3.65 -11.03
CA ALA A 231 12.43 3.35 -10.80
C ALA A 231 11.90 2.32 -11.79
N GLU A 232 12.23 2.48 -13.07
CA GLU A 232 11.89 1.53 -14.14
C GLU A 232 12.50 0.14 -13.89
N GLU A 233 13.80 0.09 -13.53
CA GLU A 233 14.50 -1.17 -13.24
C GLU A 233 13.91 -1.88 -12.01
N TRP A 234 13.61 -1.14 -10.93
CA TRP A 234 12.97 -1.69 -9.73
C TRP A 234 11.60 -2.29 -10.05
N ASN A 235 10.74 -1.51 -10.71
CA ASN A 235 9.38 -1.94 -11.03
C ASN A 235 9.37 -3.10 -12.03
N ALA A 236 10.26 -3.11 -13.02
CA ALA A 236 10.40 -4.24 -13.95
C ALA A 236 10.83 -5.52 -13.23
N ALA A 237 11.80 -5.42 -12.30
CA ALA A 237 12.26 -6.56 -11.52
C ALA A 237 11.17 -7.08 -10.57
N LEU A 238 10.42 -6.18 -9.92
CA LEU A 238 9.27 -6.52 -9.08
C LEU A 238 8.19 -7.29 -9.87
N VAL A 239 7.82 -6.78 -11.05
CA VAL A 239 6.83 -7.44 -11.93
C VAL A 239 7.29 -8.84 -12.32
N GLN A 240 8.55 -9.00 -12.71
CA GLN A 240 9.10 -10.30 -13.08
C GLN A 240 9.08 -11.29 -11.91
N ALA A 241 9.55 -10.87 -10.73
CA ALA A 241 9.53 -11.69 -9.52
C ALA A 241 8.11 -12.08 -9.11
N ALA A 242 7.19 -11.12 -9.12
CA ALA A 242 5.78 -11.31 -8.78
C ALA A 242 5.06 -12.27 -9.73
N ALA A 243 5.29 -12.15 -11.05
CA ALA A 243 4.67 -13.01 -12.06
C ALA A 243 5.21 -14.46 -12.01
N ALA A 244 6.50 -14.61 -11.67
CA ALA A 244 7.15 -15.92 -11.55
C ALA A 244 6.75 -16.68 -10.28
N TRP A 245 6.46 -15.96 -9.19
CA TRP A 245 6.15 -16.57 -7.90
C TRP A 245 4.82 -17.35 -7.89
N LYS A 246 4.84 -18.54 -7.28
CA LYS A 246 3.73 -19.53 -7.32
C LYS A 246 3.10 -19.83 -5.96
N GLY A 247 3.58 -19.21 -4.88
CA GLY A 247 3.13 -19.49 -3.51
C GLY A 247 1.73 -18.94 -3.15
N GLY A 248 1.11 -18.15 -4.03
CA GLY A 248 -0.20 -17.55 -3.75
C GLY A 248 -0.69 -16.64 -4.88
N ALA A 249 -1.73 -15.85 -4.61
CA ALA A 249 -2.25 -14.84 -5.53
C ALA A 249 -1.58 -13.49 -5.29
N VAL A 250 -1.03 -12.90 -6.34
CA VAL A 250 -0.40 -11.57 -6.30
C VAL A 250 -1.28 -10.54 -6.98
N HIS A 251 -1.73 -9.54 -6.22
CA HIS A 251 -2.34 -8.31 -6.73
C HIS A 251 -1.24 -7.26 -6.85
N LEU A 252 -1.01 -6.72 -8.04
CA LEU A 252 0.00 -5.69 -8.25
C LEU A 252 -0.67 -4.31 -8.32
N LEU A 253 -0.32 -3.43 -7.39
CA LEU A 253 -0.79 -2.05 -7.35
C LEU A 253 0.16 -1.14 -8.12
N GLU A 254 -0.35 -0.55 -9.20
CA GLU A 254 0.34 0.36 -10.11
C GLU A 254 0.41 1.80 -9.54
N LEU A 255 1.00 1.96 -8.36
CA LEU A 255 1.07 3.26 -7.68
C LEU A 255 1.89 4.30 -8.47
N ASP A 256 2.87 3.85 -9.25
CA ASP A 256 3.68 4.70 -10.12
C ASP A 256 2.87 5.37 -11.22
N GLU A 257 2.04 4.59 -11.94
CA GLU A 257 1.14 5.13 -12.95
C GLU A 257 0.01 5.95 -12.30
N TRP A 258 -0.54 5.47 -11.18
CA TRP A 258 -1.58 6.21 -10.45
C TRP A 258 -1.12 7.62 -10.06
N LEU A 259 0.10 7.75 -9.52
CA LEU A 259 0.66 9.04 -9.13
C LEU A 259 0.84 9.96 -10.35
N LEU A 260 1.40 9.41 -11.42
CA LEU A 260 1.64 10.14 -12.66
C LEU A 260 0.32 10.63 -13.28
N ASP A 261 -0.73 9.82 -13.23
CA ASP A 261 -2.06 10.18 -13.71
C ASP A 261 -2.69 11.30 -12.86
N ARG A 262 -2.53 11.29 -11.52
CA ARG A 262 -2.98 12.42 -10.69
C ARG A 262 -2.29 13.73 -11.09
N ILE A 263 -1.00 13.69 -11.41
CA ILE A 263 -0.25 14.86 -11.87
C ILE A 263 -0.73 15.33 -13.25
N ARG A 264 -0.96 14.40 -14.19
CA ARG A 264 -1.44 14.70 -15.54
C ARG A 264 -2.87 15.27 -15.53
N GLU A 265 -3.77 14.68 -14.76
CA GLU A 265 -5.16 15.18 -14.60
C GLU A 265 -5.18 16.61 -14.09
N GLN A 266 -4.30 16.95 -13.15
CA GLN A 266 -4.20 18.32 -12.65
C GLN A 266 -3.74 19.31 -13.73
N GLN A 267 -2.75 18.92 -14.53
CA GLN A 267 -2.25 19.75 -15.62
C GLN A 267 -3.31 19.96 -16.70
N THR A 268 -4.04 18.92 -17.08
CA THR A 268 -5.11 19.02 -18.09
C THR A 268 -6.32 19.82 -17.57
N HIS A 269 -6.64 19.70 -16.28
CA HIS A 269 -7.67 20.51 -15.63
C HIS A 269 -7.28 21.99 -15.60
N GLN A 270 -6.03 22.33 -15.30
CA GLN A 270 -5.54 23.72 -15.35
C GLN A 270 -5.60 24.32 -16.77
N LEU A 271 -5.45 23.50 -17.80
CA LEU A 271 -5.58 23.92 -19.20
C LEU A 271 -7.04 23.99 -19.67
N GLY A 272 -8.02 23.67 -18.82
CA GLY A 272 -9.45 23.64 -19.17
C GLY A 272 -9.82 22.53 -20.15
N ILE A 273 -8.97 21.52 -20.30
CA ILE A 273 -9.21 20.37 -21.19
C ILE A 273 -10.19 19.39 -20.55
N THR A 274 -10.12 19.21 -19.23
CA THR A 274 -11.00 18.35 -18.45
C THR A 274 -11.82 19.19 -17.46
N ALA A 275 -13.11 18.85 -17.32
CA ALA A 275 -14.02 19.48 -16.36
C ALA A 275 -14.25 18.59 -15.11
N GLU A 276 -13.30 17.70 -14.82
CA GLU A 276 -13.46 16.69 -13.79
C GLU A 276 -13.44 17.30 -12.39
N SER A 277 -14.49 17.03 -11.63
CA SER A 277 -14.54 17.33 -10.20
C SER A 277 -13.70 16.32 -9.43
N GLY A 278 -12.93 16.78 -8.43
CA GLY A 278 -12.14 15.90 -7.58
C GLY A 278 -10.66 15.81 -7.94
N VAL A 279 -10.16 16.68 -8.80
CA VAL A 279 -8.73 16.85 -9.05
C VAL A 279 -8.06 17.50 -7.82
N PHE A 280 -6.80 17.15 -7.54
CA PHE A 280 -6.01 17.85 -6.52
C PHE A 280 -5.63 19.24 -7.01
N ALA A 281 -5.80 20.26 -6.18
CA ALA A 281 -5.38 21.62 -6.54
C ALA A 281 -3.85 21.71 -6.61
N GLN A 282 -3.15 21.03 -5.69
CA GLN A 282 -1.70 21.07 -5.54
C GLN A 282 -1.10 19.67 -5.69
N VAL A 283 -0.42 19.41 -6.82
CA VAL A 283 0.24 18.12 -7.11
C VAL A 283 1.76 18.17 -7.05
N ARG A 284 2.35 19.32 -6.72
CA ARG A 284 3.80 19.49 -6.56
C ARG A 284 4.19 20.13 -5.23
N GLN A 285 3.31 20.93 -4.65
CA GLN A 285 3.56 21.58 -3.36
C GLN A 285 3.00 20.70 -2.25
N PRO A 286 3.83 20.26 -1.28
CA PRO A 286 3.34 19.53 -0.13
C PRO A 286 2.58 20.47 0.81
N CYS A 287 1.62 19.91 1.51
CA CYS A 287 0.74 20.59 2.46
C CYS A 287 1.52 21.13 3.67
N VAL A 288 2.47 20.35 4.19
CA VAL A 288 3.42 20.77 5.22
C VAL A 288 4.86 20.69 4.72
N ASN A 289 5.69 21.65 5.14
CA ASN A 289 7.12 21.66 4.87
C ASN A 289 7.84 22.55 5.91
N ALA A 290 9.17 22.69 5.80
CA ALA A 290 9.96 23.49 6.73
C ALA A 290 9.53 24.97 6.81
N SER A 291 8.96 25.53 5.75
CA SER A 291 8.47 26.92 5.70
C SER A 291 6.99 27.06 6.07
N SER A 292 6.22 25.97 6.00
CA SER A 292 4.79 25.91 6.34
C SER A 292 4.53 24.68 7.19
N PRO A 293 4.73 24.74 8.53
CA PRO A 293 4.62 23.57 9.40
C PRO A 293 3.17 23.14 9.70
N THR A 294 2.19 23.93 9.25
CA THR A 294 0.76 23.68 9.44
C THR A 294 0.04 23.73 8.10
N CYS A 295 -1.05 22.99 7.97
CA CYS A 295 -1.84 22.96 6.75
C CYS A 295 -3.34 22.96 7.07
N SER A 296 -4.07 23.91 6.49
CA SER A 296 -5.51 24.09 6.71
C SER A 296 -6.37 23.44 5.64
N ASP A 297 -5.80 23.12 4.48
CA ASP A 297 -6.51 22.55 3.33
C ASP A 297 -5.79 21.30 2.79
N GLU A 298 -5.51 20.35 3.68
CA GLU A 298 -4.87 19.09 3.32
C GLU A 298 -5.54 18.34 2.14
N PRO A 299 -6.89 18.24 2.05
CA PRO A 299 -7.54 17.48 0.99
C PRO A 299 -7.30 18.02 -0.43
N SER A 300 -6.83 19.27 -0.59
CA SER A 300 -6.52 19.84 -1.90
C SER A 300 -5.09 19.49 -2.38
N HIS A 301 -4.24 18.96 -1.51
CA HIS A 301 -2.87 18.57 -1.80
C HIS A 301 -2.75 17.06 -2.06
N LEU A 302 -1.95 16.69 -3.06
CA LEU A 302 -1.57 15.30 -3.32
C LEU A 302 -0.57 14.78 -2.27
N PHE A 303 0.33 15.64 -1.83
CA PHE A 303 1.40 15.32 -0.89
C PHE A 303 1.17 15.99 0.46
N TRP A 304 1.33 15.22 1.54
CA TRP A 304 1.34 15.74 2.90
C TRP A 304 2.62 16.51 3.15
N ASP A 305 3.75 15.85 3.00
CA ASP A 305 5.08 16.42 3.22
C ASP A 305 5.97 16.16 1.98
N PRO A 306 7.27 16.52 1.97
CA PRO A 306 8.12 16.31 0.81
C PRO A 306 8.29 14.84 0.36
N MET A 307 7.89 13.87 1.18
CA MET A 307 8.08 12.44 0.94
C MET A 307 6.77 11.65 0.88
N HIS A 308 5.73 12.06 1.61
CA HIS A 308 4.53 11.25 1.83
C HIS A 308 3.28 11.85 1.18
N LEU A 309 2.36 10.97 0.78
CA LEU A 309 1.05 11.32 0.27
C LEU A 309 0.16 11.95 1.35
N SER A 310 -0.81 12.75 0.92
CA SER A 310 -1.90 13.22 1.81
C SER A 310 -2.86 12.08 2.16
N GLY A 311 -3.66 12.25 3.20
CA GLY A 311 -4.61 11.26 3.66
C GLY A 311 -5.69 10.99 2.61
N ARG A 312 -6.08 12.03 1.86
CA ARG A 312 -6.96 11.87 0.70
C ARG A 312 -6.32 11.03 -0.40
N ALA A 313 -5.04 11.27 -0.72
CA ALA A 313 -4.33 10.50 -1.72
C ALA A 313 -4.16 9.03 -1.29
N HIS A 314 -3.77 8.79 -0.04
CA HIS A 314 -3.76 7.44 0.54
C HIS A 314 -5.14 6.77 0.51
N ALA A 315 -6.23 7.49 0.78
CA ALA A 315 -7.59 6.94 0.68
C ALA A 315 -7.92 6.43 -0.73
N LEU A 316 -7.55 7.20 -1.76
CA LEU A 316 -7.74 6.80 -3.16
C LEU A 316 -6.88 5.59 -3.54
N VAL A 317 -5.62 5.55 -3.10
CA VAL A 317 -4.72 4.40 -3.31
C VAL A 317 -5.27 3.14 -2.62
N GLY A 318 -5.77 3.27 -1.39
CA GLY A 318 -6.41 2.16 -0.67
C GLY A 318 -7.66 1.63 -1.37
N ALA A 319 -8.45 2.52 -1.99
CA ALA A 319 -9.60 2.13 -2.80
C ALA A 319 -9.19 1.38 -4.08
N GLU A 320 -8.13 1.80 -4.76
CA GLU A 320 -7.59 1.10 -5.93
C GLU A 320 -7.11 -0.31 -5.55
N ALA A 321 -6.33 -0.42 -4.46
CA ALA A 321 -5.89 -1.71 -3.93
C ALA A 321 -7.07 -2.62 -3.55
N ALA A 322 -8.13 -2.07 -2.94
CA ALA A 322 -9.32 -2.82 -2.58
C ALA A 322 -10.05 -3.33 -3.83
N ALA A 323 -10.12 -2.51 -4.89
CA ALA A 323 -10.73 -2.87 -6.15
C ALA A 323 -10.00 -4.03 -6.84
N LEU A 324 -8.66 -4.02 -6.85
CA LEU A 324 -7.83 -5.12 -7.36
C LEU A 324 -8.13 -6.44 -6.64
N VAL A 325 -8.15 -6.41 -5.30
CA VAL A 325 -8.42 -7.60 -4.48
C VAL A 325 -9.85 -8.10 -4.70
N ALA A 326 -10.83 -7.20 -4.79
CA ALA A 326 -12.24 -7.53 -4.93
C ALA A 326 -12.60 -8.12 -6.30
N ARG A 327 -11.95 -7.64 -7.38
CA ARG A 327 -12.07 -8.22 -8.72
C ARG A 327 -11.29 -9.53 -8.88
N ASN A 328 -10.45 -9.86 -7.89
CA ASN A 328 -9.50 -10.96 -7.94
C ASN A 328 -8.56 -10.82 -9.14
N ASP A 329 -8.16 -9.57 -9.45
CA ASP A 329 -7.22 -9.24 -10.52
C ASP A 329 -5.81 -9.58 -10.05
N THR A 330 -5.30 -10.72 -10.51
CA THR A 330 -4.01 -11.26 -10.05
C THR A 330 -3.02 -11.35 -11.20
N LEU A 331 -1.82 -10.84 -11.00
CA LEU A 331 -0.76 -10.82 -12.00
C LEU A 331 -0.32 -12.24 -12.40
N ASN A 332 -0.18 -13.13 -11.43
CA ASN A 332 0.47 -14.42 -11.62
C ASN A 332 -0.49 -15.58 -11.98
N HIS A 333 -1.81 -15.36 -12.01
CA HIS A 333 -2.76 -16.39 -12.48
C HIS A 333 -2.87 -16.52 -13.99
N ALA A 334 -2.55 -15.48 -14.77
CA ALA A 334 -2.45 -15.59 -16.23
C ALA A 334 -1.37 -16.62 -16.66
N ALA A 335 -0.38 -16.87 -15.80
CA ALA A 335 0.70 -17.83 -16.03
C ALA A 335 0.39 -19.28 -15.62
N PHE A 336 -0.84 -19.60 -15.19
CA PHE A 336 -1.28 -20.99 -14.90
C PHE A 336 -2.15 -21.60 -16.02
N LEU A 337 -2.48 -20.82 -17.05
CA LEU A 337 -3.34 -21.24 -18.18
C LEU A 337 -2.61 -21.25 -19.54
N ALA A 338 -1.28 -21.10 -19.55
CA ALA A 338 -0.41 -21.24 -20.72
C ALA A 338 0.57 -22.41 -20.52
#